data_AF-A0A845GIQ3-F1
#
_entry.id   AF-A0A845GIQ3-F1
#
_cell.length_a   1.000
_cell.length_b   1.000
_cell.length_c   1.000
_cell.angle_alpha   90.00
_cell.angle_beta   90.00
_cell.angle_gamma   90.00
#
_symmetry.space_group_name_H-M   'P 1'
#
loop_
_entity.id
_entity.type
_entity.pdbx_description
1 polymer ?
#
loop_
_entity_poly.entity_id
_entity_poly.type
_entity_poly.pdbx_seq_one_letter_code
_entity_poly.pdbx_strand_id
1 'polypeptide(L)'
;MAIFDNVLLTHEVRMNGATLVSGDETSVSVIFYNLTGRNFSRPEPWRTGTHADYLAMMERDWKVSFSGALIELAKVGQTAVESHQFD
;
A
#
# COMPACT_ATOMS: atom_id res chain seq x y z
N MET A 1 -13.05 -29.66 -9.50
CA MET A 1 -13.72 -28.51 -8.85
C MET A 1 -12.65 -27.78 -8.07
N ALA A 2 -12.09 -26.71 -8.62
CA ALA A 2 -11.07 -25.93 -7.93
C ALA A 2 -11.80 -25.07 -6.89
N ILE A 3 -11.52 -25.33 -5.60
CA ILE A 3 -11.80 -24.37 -4.54
C ILE A 3 -10.78 -23.26 -4.79
N PHE A 4 -11.19 -22.22 -5.53
CA PHE A 4 -10.43 -20.98 -5.51
C PHE A 4 -10.63 -20.42 -4.11
N ASP A 5 -9.55 -20.44 -3.33
CA ASP A 5 -9.48 -19.75 -2.05
C ASP A 5 -10.16 -18.39 -2.19
N ASN A 6 -11.24 -18.17 -1.44
CA ASN A 6 -11.82 -16.85 -1.29
C ASN A 6 -10.75 -15.98 -0.65
N VAL A 7 -9.91 -15.33 -1.45
CA VAL A 7 -9.04 -14.26 -0.98
C VAL A 7 -9.99 -13.19 -0.46
N LEU A 8 -10.14 -13.16 0.87
CA LEU A 8 -11.02 -12.22 1.55
C LEU A 8 -10.43 -10.82 1.35
N LEU A 9 -10.94 -10.11 0.34
CA LEU A 9 -10.69 -8.70 0.11
C LEU A 9 -11.35 -7.93 1.24
N THR A 10 -10.58 -7.66 2.29
CA THR A 10 -11.07 -7.00 3.51
C THR A 10 -10.56 -5.57 3.62
N HIS A 11 -9.39 -5.30 3.02
CA HIS A 11 -8.71 -4.03 3.10
C HIS A 11 -8.30 -3.54 1.71
N GLU A 12 -8.12 -2.23 1.61
CA GLU A 12 -7.65 -1.56 0.40
C GLU A 12 -6.74 -0.37 0.74
N VAL A 13 -5.81 -0.09 -0.17
CA VAL A 13 -5.15 1.21 -0.25
C VAL A 13 -5.88 2.02 -1.31
N ARG A 14 -6.26 3.25 -0.97
CA ARG A 14 -6.80 4.23 -1.92
C ARG A 14 -5.76 5.31 -2.19
N MET A 15 -5.78 5.85 -3.40
CA MET A 15 -5.01 7.02 -3.80
C MET A 15 -5.99 8.06 -4.33
N ASN A 16 -6.04 9.23 -3.70
CA ASN A 16 -6.97 10.31 -4.03
C ASN A 16 -8.43 9.82 -4.11
N GLY A 17 -8.83 8.95 -3.18
CA GLY A 17 -10.17 8.37 -3.09
C GLY A 17 -10.45 7.17 -4.01
N ALA A 18 -9.54 6.82 -4.94
CA ALA A 18 -9.69 5.66 -5.82
C ALA A 18 -8.89 4.45 -5.30
N THR A 19 -9.48 3.25 -5.33
CA THR A 19 -8.79 2.02 -4.95
C THR A 19 -7.57 1.77 -5.83
N LEU A 20 -6.40 1.67 -5.20
CA LEU A 20 -5.12 1.37 -5.84
C LEU A 20 -4.79 -0.13 -5.76
N VAL A 21 -5.02 -0.74 -4.60
CA VAL A 21 -4.87 -2.19 -4.39
C VAL A 21 -5.81 -2.66 -3.28
N SER A 22 -6.31 -3.90 -3.37
CA SER A 22 -7.14 -4.54 -2.35
C SER A 22 -6.65 -5.96 -2.05
N GLY A 23 -6.87 -6.43 -0.82
CA GLY A 23 -6.40 -7.73 -0.36
C GLY A 23 -6.83 -8.05 1.07
N ASP A 24 -6.15 -9.02 1.68
CA ASP A 24 -6.28 -9.25 3.11
C ASP A 24 -5.62 -8.13 3.93
N GLU A 25 -5.99 -8.03 5.20
CA GLU A 25 -5.49 -7.00 6.12
C GLU A 25 -3.96 -6.95 6.20
N THR A 26 -3.31 -8.11 6.27
CA THR A 26 -1.86 -8.18 6.50
C THR A 26 -1.12 -7.70 5.27
N SER A 27 -1.45 -8.24 4.10
CA SER A 27 -0.80 -7.88 2.84
C SER A 27 -0.98 -6.40 2.51
N VAL A 28 -2.21 -5.88 2.63
CA VAL A 28 -2.53 -4.48 2.31
C VAL A 28 -1.86 -3.52 3.30
N SER A 29 -1.85 -3.86 4.59
CA SER A 29 -1.18 -3.03 5.60
C SER A 29 0.33 -2.96 5.36
N VAL A 30 0.97 -4.08 4.98
CA VAL A 30 2.39 -4.08 4.62
C VAL A 30 2.67 -3.17 3.43
N ILE A 31 1.85 -3.22 2.38
CA ILE A 31 1.98 -2.32 1.23
C ILE A 31 1.83 -0.86 1.68
N PHE A 32 0.79 -0.53 2.45
CA PHE A 32 0.58 0.82 2.94
C PHE A 32 1.77 1.32 3.78
N TYR A 33 2.27 0.52 4.73
CA TYR A 33 3.41 0.91 5.57
C TYR A 33 4.75 0.95 4.82
N ASN A 34 4.87 0.26 3.69
CA ASN A 34 6.00 0.44 2.78
C ASN A 34 5.86 1.75 2.00
N LEU A 35 4.67 2.06 1.48
CA LEU A 35 4.40 3.31 0.76
C LEU A 35 4.65 4.54 1.64
N THR A 36 4.24 4.52 2.90
CA THR A 36 4.44 5.64 3.85
C THR A 36 5.85 5.70 4.46
N GLY A 37 6.75 4.78 4.10
CA GLY A 37 8.10 4.73 4.65
C GLY A 37 8.20 4.20 6.07
N ARG A 38 7.07 3.88 6.73
CA ARG A 38 7.04 3.37 8.12
C ARG A 38 7.90 2.13 8.29
N ASN A 39 7.78 1.17 7.36
CA ASN A 39 8.59 -0.04 7.38
C ASN A 39 10.07 0.21 7.03
N PHE A 40 10.41 1.39 6.50
CA PHE A 40 11.78 1.79 6.17
C PHE A 40 12.47 2.60 7.27
N SER A 41 11.72 3.08 8.27
CA SER A 41 12.22 3.93 9.36
C SER A 41 13.32 3.29 10.22
N ARG A 42 13.37 1.96 10.28
CA ARG A 42 14.42 1.21 10.98
C ARG A 42 15.29 0.45 9.98
N PRO A 43 16.63 0.61 10.02
CA PRO A 43 17.51 -0.18 9.19
C PRO A 43 17.49 -1.63 9.66
N GLU A 44 17.19 -2.55 8.75
CA GLU A 44 17.21 -4.00 9.00
C GLU A 44 18.31 -4.65 8.15
N PRO A 45 19.12 -5.57 8.70
CA PRO A 45 20.27 -6.15 7.99
C PRO A 45 19.94 -6.87 6.68
N TRP A 46 18.71 -7.39 6.55
CA TRP A 46 18.24 -8.11 5.37
C TRP A 46 17.63 -7.20 4.30
N ARG A 47 17.43 -5.91 4.57
CA ARG A 47 16.79 -5.00 3.61
C ARG A 47 17.83 -4.42 2.67
N THR A 48 17.72 -4.75 1.38
CA THR A 48 18.66 -4.33 0.33
C THR A 48 18.22 -3.10 -0.46
N GLY A 49 17.06 -2.51 -0.15
CA GLY A 49 16.50 -1.35 -0.85
C GLY A 49 16.04 -0.23 0.09
N THR A 50 16.04 0.99 -0.42
CA THR A 50 15.55 2.18 0.29
C THR A 50 14.04 2.38 0.09
N HIS A 51 13.44 3.27 0.87
CA HIS A 51 12.05 3.68 0.66
C HIS A 51 11.86 4.31 -0.73
N ALA A 52 12.83 5.11 -1.18
CA ALA A 52 12.80 5.73 -2.50
C ALA A 52 12.83 4.68 -3.63
N ASP A 53 13.63 3.61 -3.49
CA ASP A 53 13.66 2.51 -4.45
C ASP A 53 12.30 1.79 -4.53
N TYR A 54 11.65 1.60 -3.38
CA TYR A 54 10.32 1.02 -3.32
C TYR A 54 9.27 1.91 -3.99
N LEU A 55 9.26 3.21 -3.71
CA LEU A 55 8.34 4.15 -4.36
C LEU A 55 8.53 4.15 -5.88
N ALA A 56 9.77 4.25 -6.36
CA ALA A 56 10.07 4.24 -7.79
C ALA A 56 9.63 2.93 -8.48
N MET A 57 9.79 1.78 -7.81
CA MET A 57 9.29 0.50 -8.28
C MET A 57 7.75 0.51 -8.40
N MET A 58 7.05 1.00 -7.38
CA MET A 58 5.59 1.00 -7.35
C MET A 58 4.98 2.00 -8.34
N GLU A 59 5.54 3.20 -8.48
CA GLU A 59 5.12 4.18 -9.49
C GLU A 59 5.21 3.59 -10.91
N ARG A 60 6.31 2.89 -11.21
CA ARG A 60 6.52 2.22 -12.49
C ARG A 60 5.52 1.09 -12.72
N ASP A 61 5.38 0.19 -11.75
CA ASP A 61 4.60 -1.04 -11.91
C ASP A 61 3.09 -0.74 -11.93
N TRP A 62 2.65 0.27 -11.17
CA TRP A 62 1.24 0.71 -11.13
C TRP A 62 0.93 1.84 -12.11
N LYS A 63 1.93 2.42 -12.77
CA LYS A 63 1.80 3.55 -13.70
C LYS A 63 1.10 4.75 -13.04
N VAL A 64 1.52 5.08 -11.83
CA VAL A 64 1.01 6.21 -11.03
C VAL A 64 2.16 7.12 -10.63
N SER A 65 1.83 8.31 -10.13
CA SER A 65 2.79 9.14 -9.38
C SER A 65 2.25 9.43 -7.99
N PHE A 66 3.12 9.30 -6.98
CA PHE A 66 2.77 9.56 -5.60
C PHE A 66 3.00 11.01 -5.17
N SER A 67 3.73 11.83 -5.95
CA SER A 67 3.96 13.23 -5.58
C SER A 67 2.64 13.98 -5.41
N GLY A 68 2.46 14.63 -4.27
CA GLY A 68 1.22 15.31 -3.89
C GLY A 68 0.00 14.39 -3.70
N ALA A 69 0.15 13.07 -3.75
CA ALA A 69 -0.96 12.14 -3.60
C ALA A 69 -1.34 11.94 -2.12
N LEU A 70 -2.63 11.81 -1.87
CA LEU A 70 -3.16 11.29 -0.61
C LEU A 70 -3.33 9.77 -0.75
N ILE A 71 -2.64 9.00 0.07
CA ILE A 71 -2.87 7.56 0.19
C ILE A 71 -3.58 7.24 1.50
N GLU A 72 -4.54 6.32 1.44
CA GLU A 72 -5.39 5.94 2.56
C GLU A 72 -5.43 4.43 2.70
N LEU A 73 -5.35 3.93 3.93
CA LEU A 73 -5.66 2.55 4.27
C LEU A 73 -7.12 2.50 4.74
N ALA A 74 -7.93 1.62 4.17
CA ALA A 74 -9.33 1.45 4.55
C ALA A 74 -9.75 -0.02 4.55
N LYS A 75 -10.81 -0.34 5.31
CA LYS A 75 -11.60 -1.54 5.03
C LYS A 75 -12.42 -1.31 3.76
N VAL A 76 -12.61 -2.36 2.96
CA VAL A 76 -13.34 -2.25 1.69
C VAL A 76 -14.73 -1.66 1.92
N GLY A 77 -15.02 -0.57 1.20
CA GLY A 77 -16.31 0.14 1.29
C GLY A 77 -16.51 0.99 2.56
N GLN A 78 -15.49 1.13 3.41
CA GLN A 78 -15.57 1.94 4.65
C GLN A 78 -14.69 3.20 4.55
N THR A 79 -14.79 4.07 5.55
CA THR A 79 -13.89 5.23 5.68
C THR A 79 -12.45 4.80 5.97
N ALA A 80 -11.49 5.65 5.61
CA ALA A 80 -10.08 5.40 5.90
C ALA A 80 -9.83 5.27 7.41
N VAL A 81 -8.98 4.31 7.77
CA VAL A 81 -8.48 4.12 9.14
C VAL A 81 -7.14 4.81 9.35
N GLU A 82 -6.36 5.01 8.28
CA GLU A 82 -5.10 5.72 8.29
C GLU A 82 -4.89 6.45 6.95
N SER A 83 -4.21 7.59 6.97
CA SER A 83 -3.92 8.38 5.76
C SER A 83 -2.52 8.96 5.81
N HIS A 84 -1.93 9.16 4.63
CA HIS A 84 -0.63 9.78 4.46
C HIS A 84 -0.63 10.66 3.20
N GLN A 85 -0.22 11.91 3.38
CA GLN A 85 -0.05 12.87 2.30
C GLN A 85 1.41 12.87 1.89
N PHE A 86 1.68 12.57 0.63
CA PHE A 86 3.00 12.80 0.03
C PHE A 86 3.19 14.28 -0.28
N ASP A 87 4.43 14.74 -0.14
CA ASP A 87 4.86 16.09 -0.50
C ASP A 87 4.86 16.32 -2.03
#